data_AF-A0A929GVX4-F1
#
_entry.id   AF-A0A929GVX4-F1
#
_cell.length_a   1.000
_cell.length_b   1.000
_cell.length_c   1.000
_cell.angle_alpha   90.00
_cell.angle_beta   90.00
_cell.angle_gamma   90.00
#
_symmetry.space_group_name_H-M   'P 1'
#
loop_
_entity.id
_entity.type
_entity.pdbx_description
1 polymer ?
#
loop_
_entity_poly.entity_id
_entity_poly.type
_entity_poly.pdbx_seq_one_letter_code
_entity_poly.pdbx_strand_id
1 'polypeptide(L)'
;MMNSQIDLLNRQETDIIRKIQGYEKLVKAVPANEQKLADIQRDYEISLKNYQSLLEKKNSASLAENLEKRQKGERFRVIDPANLPGKPFKPNIQKIMLLGTIAGGGMGIGLVLLLELLNPVFRKTEDLDDILPWPVMAAIPDYSEKNLKKEKKILKKLKERRI
;
A
#
# COMPACT_ATOMS: atom_id res chain seq x y z
N MET A 1 70.14 -64.45 68.78
CA MET A 1 69.59 -64.42 67.40
C MET A 1 68.08 -64.21 67.36
N MET A 2 67.30 -64.79 68.29
CA MET A 2 65.84 -64.62 68.34
C MET A 2 65.39 -63.17 68.56
N ASN A 3 66.03 -62.43 69.49
CA ASN A 3 65.63 -61.06 69.81
C ASN A 3 65.87 -60.08 68.65
N SER A 4 66.91 -60.29 67.83
CA SER A 4 67.17 -59.43 66.67
C SER A 4 66.17 -59.65 65.53
N GLN A 5 65.59 -60.85 65.41
CA GLN A 5 64.52 -61.12 64.44
C GLN A 5 63.20 -60.45 64.84
N ILE A 6 62.87 -60.48 66.13
CA ILE A 6 61.68 -59.78 66.67
C ILE A 6 61.79 -58.27 66.45
N ASP A 7 62.97 -57.68 66.69
CA ASP A 7 63.19 -56.25 66.46
C ASP A 7 63.09 -55.87 64.97
N LEU A 8 63.57 -56.72 64.07
CA LEU A 8 63.44 -56.51 62.61
C LEU A 8 61.97 -56.55 62.17
N LEU A 9 61.21 -57.54 62.66
CA LEU A 9 59.77 -57.67 62.39
C LEU A 9 58.99 -56.45 62.90
N ASN A 10 59.27 -55.98 64.11
CA ASN A 10 58.64 -54.77 64.68
C ASN A 10 58.97 -53.50 63.86
N ARG A 11 60.20 -53.39 63.33
CA ARG A 11 60.57 -52.28 62.42
C ARG A 11 59.81 -52.36 61.09
N GLN A 12 59.66 -53.56 60.54
CA GLN A 12 58.87 -53.76 59.31
C GLN A 12 57.40 -53.41 59.53
N GLU A 13 56.81 -53.82 60.64
CA GLU A 13 55.43 -53.49 60.99
C GLU A 13 55.23 -51.98 61.11
N THR A 14 56.10 -51.29 61.84
CA THR A 14 56.03 -49.83 61.97
C THR A 14 56.26 -49.09 60.63
N ASP A 15 57.12 -49.60 59.76
CA ASP A 15 57.29 -49.06 58.41
C ASP A 15 56.06 -49.29 57.52
N ILE A 16 55.42 -50.46 57.60
CA ILE A 16 54.18 -50.76 56.87
C ILE A 16 53.04 -49.86 57.37
N ILE A 17 52.88 -49.70 58.68
CA ILE A 17 51.89 -48.79 59.26
C ILE A 17 52.13 -47.35 58.80
N ARG A 18 53.39 -46.88 58.79
CA ARG A 18 53.74 -45.56 58.25
C ARG A 18 53.36 -45.41 56.78
N LYS A 19 53.59 -46.44 55.95
CA LYS A 19 53.18 -46.46 54.54
C LYS A 19 51.65 -46.42 54.39
N ILE A 20 50.91 -47.24 55.15
CA ILE A 20 49.44 -47.27 55.13
C ILE A 20 48.87 -45.90 55.51
N GLN A 21 49.37 -45.27 56.58
CA GLN A 21 48.93 -43.92 56.97
C GLN A 21 49.25 -42.88 55.88
N GLY A 22 50.36 -43.03 55.16
CA GLY A 22 50.68 -42.20 54.00
C GLY A 22 49.66 -42.38 52.87
N TYR A 23 49.36 -43.63 52.51
CA TYR A 23 48.37 -43.94 51.47
C TYR A 23 46.95 -43.53 51.85
N GLU A 24 46.52 -43.71 53.09
CA GLU A 24 45.21 -43.23 53.55
C GLU A 24 45.07 -41.72 53.41
N LYS A 25 46.12 -40.95 53.72
CA LYS A 25 46.10 -39.50 53.53
C LYS A 25 45.97 -39.12 52.06
N LEU A 26 46.69 -39.83 51.18
CA LEU A 26 46.60 -39.62 49.74
C LEU A 26 45.20 -39.95 49.22
N VAL A 27 44.64 -41.11 49.58
CA VAL A 27 43.30 -41.54 49.19
C VAL A 27 42.23 -40.56 49.68
N LYS A 28 42.36 -40.04 50.91
CA LYS A 28 41.44 -39.02 51.45
C LYS A 28 41.53 -37.69 50.70
N ALA A 29 42.65 -37.38 50.05
CA ALA A 29 42.85 -36.16 49.27
C ALA A 29 42.38 -36.27 47.80
N VAL A 30 42.23 -37.49 47.26
CA VAL A 30 41.79 -37.73 45.87
C VAL A 30 40.41 -37.13 45.59
N PRO A 31 39.34 -37.37 46.38
CA PRO A 31 38.01 -36.83 46.11
C PRO A 31 37.97 -35.30 46.06
N ALA A 32 38.73 -34.64 46.94
CA ALA A 32 38.81 -33.18 46.97
C ALA A 32 39.49 -32.61 45.71
N ASN A 33 40.49 -33.31 45.16
CA ASN A 33 41.13 -32.91 43.92
C ASN A 33 40.25 -33.20 42.71
N GLU A 34 39.56 -34.34 42.66
CA GLU A 34 38.58 -34.65 41.62
C GLU A 34 37.45 -33.63 41.59
N GLN A 35 36.93 -33.24 42.75
CA GLN A 35 35.89 -32.22 42.85
C GLN A 35 36.38 -30.86 42.32
N LYS A 36 37.59 -30.44 42.69
CA LYS A 36 38.19 -29.19 42.16
C LYS A 36 38.34 -29.23 40.63
N LEU A 37 38.78 -30.36 40.08
CA LEU A 37 38.90 -30.52 38.63
C LEU A 37 37.52 -30.46 37.96
N ALA A 38 36.53 -31.12 38.53
CA ALA A 38 35.16 -31.10 38.02
C ALA A 38 34.53 -29.70 38.07
N ASP A 39 34.81 -28.93 39.12
CA ASP A 39 34.34 -27.55 39.24
C ASP A 39 35.01 -26.64 38.21
N ILE A 40 36.34 -26.73 38.02
CA ILE A 40 37.06 -25.98 36.99
C ILE A 40 36.54 -26.34 35.59
N GLN A 41 36.31 -27.62 35.32
CA GLN A 41 35.77 -28.09 34.04
C GLN A 41 34.37 -27.52 33.78
N ARG A 42 33.50 -27.53 34.80
CA ARG A 42 32.14 -26.96 34.72
C ARG A 42 32.19 -25.46 34.46
N ASP A 43 33.03 -24.73 35.20
CA ASP A 43 33.18 -23.28 35.05
C ASP A 43 33.73 -22.91 33.66
N TYR A 44 34.65 -23.70 33.13
CA TYR A 44 35.16 -23.56 31.77
C TYR A 44 34.06 -23.77 30.74
N GLU A 45 33.26 -24.83 30.86
CA GLU A 45 32.14 -25.12 29.95
C GLU A 45 31.07 -24.02 29.99
N ILE A 46 30.72 -23.53 31.17
CA ILE A 46 29.80 -22.41 31.34
C ILE A 46 30.34 -21.15 30.65
N SER A 47 31.61 -20.84 30.88
CA SER A 47 32.27 -19.67 30.29
C SER A 47 32.34 -19.76 28.77
N LEU A 48 32.66 -20.95 28.23
CA LEU A 48 32.70 -21.21 26.80
C LEU A 48 31.31 -21.05 26.17
N LYS A 49 30.28 -21.62 26.79
CA LYS A 49 28.89 -21.51 26.33
C LYS A 49 28.41 -20.05 26.34
N ASN A 50 28.71 -19.32 27.41
CA ASN A 50 28.39 -17.89 27.51
C ASN A 50 29.10 -17.09 26.42
N TYR A 51 30.39 -17.33 26.21
CA TYR A 51 31.16 -16.70 25.14
C TYR A 51 30.55 -16.96 23.76
N GLN A 52 30.21 -18.21 23.44
CA GLN A 52 29.58 -18.58 22.18
C GLN A 52 28.22 -17.88 22.00
N SER A 53 27.38 -17.88 23.04
CA SER A 53 26.08 -17.19 23.01
C SER A 53 26.23 -15.67 22.77
N LEU A 54 27.20 -15.03 23.44
CA LEU A 54 27.50 -13.62 23.24
C LEU A 54 28.04 -13.34 21.83
N LEU A 55 28.87 -14.23 21.29
CA LEU A 55 29.40 -14.13 19.94
C LEU A 55 28.28 -14.24 18.89
N GLU A 56 27.36 -15.19 19.05
CA GLU A 56 26.18 -15.33 18.19
C GLU A 56 25.27 -14.09 18.25
N LYS A 57 25.00 -13.57 19.45
CA LYS A 57 24.24 -12.33 19.64
C LYS A 57 24.94 -11.13 18.99
N LYS A 58 26.27 -11.02 19.12
CA LYS A 58 27.05 -9.96 18.46
C LYS A 58 26.98 -10.08 16.94
N ASN A 59 27.13 -11.29 16.40
CA ASN A 59 27.08 -11.53 14.96
C ASN A 59 25.68 -11.26 14.40
N SER A 60 24.62 -11.71 15.08
CA SER A 60 23.24 -11.44 14.68
C SER A 60 22.89 -9.95 14.78
N ALA A 61 23.31 -9.25 15.83
CA ALA A 61 23.15 -7.81 15.96
C ALA A 61 23.93 -7.06 14.87
N SER A 62 25.17 -7.44 14.59
CA SER A 62 25.96 -6.85 13.51
C SER A 62 25.35 -7.14 12.14
N LEU A 63 24.80 -8.34 11.92
CA LEU A 63 24.08 -8.67 10.70
C LEU A 63 22.81 -7.83 10.57
N ALA A 64 22.04 -7.67 11.64
CA ALA A 64 20.85 -6.83 11.69
C ALA A 64 21.19 -5.35 11.42
N GLU A 65 22.23 -4.82 12.07
CA GLU A 65 22.75 -3.47 11.83
C GLU A 65 23.22 -3.30 10.38
N ASN A 66 23.94 -4.29 9.83
CA ASN A 66 24.35 -4.27 8.43
C ASN A 66 23.15 -4.36 7.48
N LEU A 67 22.10 -5.12 7.80
CA LEU A 67 20.86 -5.19 7.03
C LEU A 67 20.09 -3.86 7.08
N GLU A 68 20.05 -3.22 8.24
CA GLU A 68 19.48 -1.89 8.44
C GLU A 68 20.25 -0.86 7.61
N LYS A 69 21.59 -0.80 7.77
CA LYS A 69 22.50 0.07 7.00
C LYS A 69 22.46 -0.21 5.49
N ARG A 70 22.38 -1.48 5.05
CA ARG A 70 22.39 -1.90 3.64
C ARG A 70 21.00 -1.95 2.99
N GLN A 71 19.95 -1.48 3.66
CA GLN A 71 18.58 -1.29 3.16
C GLN A 71 17.61 -2.49 3.39
N LYS A 72 16.91 -2.52 4.53
CA LYS A 72 15.60 -3.18 4.68
C LYS A 72 14.61 -2.43 5.59
N GLY A 73 14.80 -1.12 5.79
CA GLY A 73 13.71 -0.26 6.26
C GLY A 73 12.56 -0.25 5.26
N GLU A 74 12.86 -0.16 3.96
CA GLU A 74 11.86 -0.18 2.88
C GLU A 74 12.60 -0.25 1.52
N ARG A 75 13.21 -1.39 1.17
CA ARG A 75 13.52 -1.59 -0.26
C ARG A 75 12.25 -2.11 -0.91
N PHE A 76 11.29 -1.20 -1.13
CA PHE A 76 10.19 -1.42 -2.07
C PHE A 76 10.81 -1.67 -3.43
N ARG A 77 11.15 -2.92 -3.71
CA ARG A 77 11.41 -3.33 -5.09
C ARG A 77 10.04 -3.38 -5.73
N VAL A 78 9.73 -2.34 -6.48
CA VAL A 78 8.52 -2.29 -7.31
C VAL A 78 8.64 -3.43 -8.33
N ILE A 79 8.02 -4.57 -8.03
CA ILE A 79 7.97 -5.74 -8.93
C ILE A 79 7.03 -5.42 -10.10
N ASP A 80 5.97 -4.66 -9.83
CA ASP A 80 5.02 -4.16 -10.82
C ASP A 80 4.77 -2.67 -10.54
N PRO A 81 5.24 -1.75 -11.40
CA PRO A 81 4.97 -0.33 -11.25
C PRO A 81 3.47 -0.06 -11.39
N ALA A 82 2.99 0.94 -10.66
CA ALA A 82 1.59 1.34 -10.75
C ALA A 82 1.25 1.72 -12.19
N ASN A 83 0.42 0.89 -12.83
CA ASN A 83 -0.09 1.18 -14.16
C ASN A 83 -0.98 2.42 -14.08
N LEU A 84 -0.63 3.48 -14.80
CA LEU A 84 -1.48 4.66 -14.90
C LEU A 84 -2.81 4.23 -15.55
N PRO A 85 -3.95 4.67 -15.01
CA PRO A 85 -5.24 4.30 -15.56
C PRO A 85 -5.36 4.88 -16.98
N GLY A 86 -5.41 4.02 -18.00
CA GLY A 86 -5.56 4.44 -19.39
C GLY A 86 -6.91 5.10 -19.72
N LYS A 87 -7.87 5.08 -18.79
CA LYS A 87 -9.18 5.72 -18.91
C LYS A 87 -9.58 6.34 -17.56
N PRO A 88 -10.26 7.49 -17.57
CA PRO A 88 -10.74 8.13 -16.35
C PRO A 88 -11.72 7.21 -15.62
N PHE A 89 -11.46 6.97 -14.33
CA PHE A 89 -12.33 6.15 -13.47
C PHE A 89 -13.72 6.80 -13.30
N LYS A 90 -13.76 8.13 -13.17
CA LYS A 90 -14.96 8.96 -13.06
C LYS A 90 -14.66 10.38 -13.56
N PRO A 91 -15.67 11.17 -13.99
CA PRO A 91 -17.02 10.74 -14.36
C PRO A 91 -17.09 10.20 -15.80
N ASN A 92 -18.14 9.44 -16.11
CA ASN A 92 -18.38 8.99 -17.48
C ASN A 92 -18.87 10.18 -18.33
N ILE A 93 -17.93 10.82 -19.02
CA ILE A 93 -18.14 12.05 -19.79
C ILE A 93 -19.23 11.88 -20.85
N GLN A 94 -19.35 10.69 -21.46
CA GLN A 94 -20.39 10.41 -22.45
C GLN A 94 -21.79 10.50 -21.85
N LYS A 95 -22.00 9.98 -20.63
CA LYS A 95 -23.30 10.06 -19.95
C LYS A 95 -23.66 11.51 -19.60
N ILE A 96 -22.70 12.29 -19.12
CA ILE A 96 -22.93 13.71 -18.76
C ILE A 96 -23.25 14.53 -20.01
N MET A 97 -22.51 14.34 -21.11
CA MET A 97 -22.80 15.02 -22.37
C MET A 97 -24.20 14.68 -22.88
N LEU A 98 -24.58 13.40 -22.89
CA LEU A 98 -25.90 12.97 -23.34
C LEU A 98 -27.03 13.59 -22.49
N LEU A 99 -26.90 13.55 -21.17
CA LEU A 99 -27.87 14.15 -20.26
C LEU A 99 -27.93 15.68 -20.41
N GLY A 100 -26.79 16.34 -20.55
CA GLY A 100 -26.71 17.79 -20.76
C GLY A 100 -27.38 18.22 -22.07
N THR A 101 -27.18 17.48 -23.17
CA THR A 101 -27.82 17.76 -24.45
C THR A 101 -29.34 17.58 -24.37
N ILE A 102 -29.81 16.49 -23.74
CA ILE A 102 -31.25 16.24 -23.59
C ILE A 102 -31.90 17.30 -22.70
N ALA A 103 -31.30 17.60 -21.53
CA ALA A 103 -31.84 18.58 -20.59
C ALA A 103 -31.82 19.99 -21.18
N GLY A 104 -30.71 20.40 -21.80
CA GLY A 104 -30.59 21.71 -22.44
C GLY A 104 -31.53 21.86 -23.65
N GLY A 105 -31.63 20.83 -24.50
CA GLY A 105 -32.57 20.83 -25.63
C GLY A 105 -34.02 20.88 -25.16
N GLY A 106 -34.38 20.06 -24.17
CA GLY A 106 -35.71 20.04 -23.56
C GLY A 106 -36.07 21.38 -22.91
N MET A 107 -35.16 21.98 -22.14
CA MET A 107 -35.36 23.32 -21.58
C MET A 107 -35.50 24.39 -22.66
N GLY A 108 -34.69 24.36 -23.71
CA GLY A 108 -34.77 25.33 -24.81
C GLY A 108 -36.13 25.29 -25.52
N ILE A 109 -36.59 24.08 -25.88
CA ILE A 109 -37.92 23.88 -26.48
C ILE A 109 -39.02 24.29 -25.50
N GLY A 110 -38.91 23.88 -24.25
CA GLY A 110 -39.87 24.21 -23.20
C GLY A 110 -40.01 25.72 -22.98
N LEU A 111 -38.91 26.47 -22.98
CA LEU A 111 -38.93 27.92 -22.85
C LEU A 111 -39.59 28.60 -24.05
N VAL A 112 -39.33 28.13 -25.27
CA VAL A 112 -39.98 28.67 -26.47
C VAL A 112 -41.49 28.42 -26.42
N LEU A 113 -41.91 27.19 -26.09
CA LEU A 113 -43.34 26.87 -25.95
C LEU A 113 -44.01 27.66 -24.82
N LEU A 114 -43.32 27.84 -23.69
CA LEU A 114 -43.83 28.63 -22.56
C LEU A 114 -44.00 30.10 -22.96
N LEU A 115 -43.02 30.67 -23.67
CA LEU A 115 -43.10 32.05 -24.18
C LEU A 115 -44.21 32.21 -25.21
N GLU A 116 -44.42 31.22 -26.08
CA GLU A 116 -45.51 31.21 -27.05
C GLU A 116 -46.88 31.12 -26.36
N LEU A 117 -47.00 30.28 -25.31
CA LEU A 117 -48.25 30.16 -24.54
C LEU A 117 -48.57 31.44 -23.76
N LEU A 118 -47.56 32.12 -23.24
CA LEU A 118 -47.72 33.39 -22.52
C LEU A 118 -48.00 34.58 -23.46
N ASN A 119 -47.58 34.51 -24.73
CA ASN A 119 -47.81 35.56 -25.73
C ASN A 119 -48.36 34.96 -27.03
N PRO A 120 -49.66 34.60 -27.10
CA PRO A 120 -50.28 34.18 -28.35
C PRO A 120 -50.30 35.37 -29.32
N VAL A 121 -49.43 35.35 -30.33
CA VAL A 121 -49.43 36.32 -31.43
C VAL A 121 -49.91 35.60 -32.68
N PHE A 122 -51.13 35.89 -33.12
CA PHE A 122 -51.69 35.39 -34.37
C PHE A 122 -50.85 35.90 -35.54
N ARG A 123 -50.07 35.01 -36.17
CA ARG A 123 -49.16 35.36 -37.28
C ARG A 123 -49.64 34.87 -38.63
N LYS A 124 -50.58 33.92 -38.65
CA LYS A 124 -51.14 33.34 -39.87
C LYS A 124 -52.58 33.80 -40.05
N THR A 125 -52.96 34.04 -41.30
CA THR A 125 -54.35 34.32 -41.68
C THR A 125 -55.27 33.15 -41.37
N GLU A 126 -54.73 31.92 -41.38
CA GLU A 126 -55.40 30.67 -41.01
C GLU A 126 -55.86 30.67 -39.54
N ASP A 127 -55.08 31.24 -38.62
CA ASP A 127 -55.45 31.28 -37.18
C ASP A 127 -56.62 32.26 -36.91
N LEU A 128 -56.88 33.19 -37.84
CA LEU A 128 -57.96 34.17 -37.76
C LEU A 128 -59.27 33.63 -38.34
N ASP A 129 -59.21 32.76 -39.36
CA ASP A 129 -60.39 32.17 -40.01
C ASP A 129 -61.17 31.22 -39.08
N ASP A 130 -60.49 30.53 -38.15
CA ASP A 130 -61.14 29.64 -37.17
C ASP A 130 -61.82 30.38 -36.01
N ILE A 131 -61.43 31.63 -35.76
CA ILE A 131 -61.90 32.43 -34.60
C ILE A 131 -62.92 33.49 -35.03
N LEU A 132 -62.78 34.05 -36.24
CA LEU A 132 -63.65 35.10 -36.76
C LEU A 132 -64.68 34.53 -37.74
N PRO A 133 -65.98 34.85 -37.60
CA PRO A 133 -67.02 34.35 -38.49
C PRO A 133 -67.00 34.94 -39.91
N TRP A 134 -66.00 35.76 -40.27
CA TRP A 134 -65.91 36.46 -41.55
C TRP A 134 -64.57 36.19 -42.25
N PRO A 135 -64.56 35.99 -43.58
CA PRO A 135 -63.35 35.68 -44.33
C PRO A 135 -62.38 36.87 -44.36
N VAL A 136 -61.08 36.60 -44.26
CA VAL A 136 -60.01 37.61 -44.34
C VAL A 136 -60.04 38.31 -45.70
N MET A 137 -60.33 39.62 -45.72
CA MET A 137 -60.55 40.40 -46.95
C MET A 137 -59.26 40.90 -47.62
N ALA A 138 -58.19 41.11 -46.85
CA ALA A 138 -56.90 41.55 -47.37
C ALA A 138 -55.78 41.19 -46.39
N ALA A 139 -54.69 40.63 -46.91
CA ALA A 139 -53.46 40.42 -46.15
C ALA A 139 -52.46 41.52 -46.50
N ILE A 140 -52.03 42.30 -45.52
CA ILE A 140 -51.00 43.32 -45.71
C ILE A 140 -49.63 42.65 -45.53
N PRO A 141 -48.81 42.55 -46.58
CA PRO A 141 -47.46 41.99 -46.44
C PRO A 141 -46.60 42.89 -45.56
N ASP A 142 -46.01 42.32 -44.52
CA ASP A 142 -45.11 43.04 -43.60
C ASP A 142 -43.76 43.36 -44.28
N TYR A 143 -43.60 44.62 -44.72
CA TYR A 143 -42.35 45.19 -45.23
C TYR A 143 -41.42 45.69 -44.11
N SER A 144 -41.24 44.92 -43.04
CA SER A 144 -40.19 45.17 -42.06
C SER A 144 -38.79 45.00 -42.70
N GLU A 145 -37.88 45.98 -42.52
CA GLU A 145 -36.50 45.94 -43.04
C GLU A 145 -35.74 44.64 -42.72
N LYS A 146 -36.12 43.97 -41.63
CA LYS A 146 -35.53 42.71 -41.19
C LYS A 146 -35.83 41.57 -42.17
N ASN A 147 -37.02 41.51 -42.76
CA ASN A 147 -37.42 40.45 -43.69
C ASN A 147 -36.74 40.63 -45.05
N LEU A 148 -36.66 41.87 -45.54
CA LEU A 148 -35.99 42.22 -46.80
C LEU A 148 -34.49 41.87 -46.79
N LYS A 149 -33.82 42.09 -45.64
CA LYS A 149 -32.41 41.69 -45.44
C LYS A 149 -32.24 40.17 -45.42
N LYS A 150 -33.20 39.43 -44.88
CA LYS A 150 -33.19 37.96 -44.81
C LYS A 150 -33.33 37.34 -46.20
N GLU A 151 -34.26 37.85 -47.00
CA GLU A 151 -34.51 37.39 -48.37
C GLU A 151 -33.33 37.69 -49.29
N LYS A 152 -32.75 38.90 -49.24
CA LYS A 152 -31.52 39.25 -49.97
C LYS A 152 -30.33 38.35 -49.60
N LYS A 153 -30.23 37.94 -48.34
CA LYS A 153 -29.15 37.06 -47.85
C LYS A 153 -29.34 35.61 -48.30
N ILE A 154 -30.58 35.12 -48.34
CA ILE A 154 -30.92 33.79 -48.88
C ILE A 154 -30.66 33.73 -50.39
N LEU A 155 -31.08 34.76 -51.13
CA LEU A 155 -30.84 34.87 -52.57
C LEU A 155 -29.34 34.95 -52.91
N LYS A 156 -28.55 35.69 -52.12
CA LYS A 156 -27.09 35.75 -52.27
C LYS A 156 -26.43 34.37 -52.05
N LYS A 157 -26.89 33.63 -51.03
CA LYS A 157 -26.36 32.31 -50.66
C LYS A 157 -26.74 31.21 -51.66
N LEU A 158 -27.91 31.31 -52.30
CA LEU A 158 -28.32 30.42 -53.40
C LEU A 158 -27.49 30.68 -54.67
N LYS A 159 -27.07 31.92 -54.90
CA LYS A 159 -26.20 32.31 -56.03
C LYS A 159 -24.76 31.79 -55.88
N GLU A 160 -24.25 31.72 -54.65
CA GLU A 160 -22.92 31.16 -54.34
C GLU A 160 -22.86 29.61 -54.39
N ARG A 161 -24.00 28.92 -54.26
CA ARG A 161 -24.07 27.44 -54.37
C ARG A 161 -24.18 26.91 -55.81
N ARG A 162 -24.33 27.80 -56.79
CA ARG A 162 -24.52 27.45 -58.21
C ARG A 162 -23.27 27.71 -59.07
N ILE A 163 -22.11 27.90 -58.43
CA ILE A 163 -20.78 28.07 -59.02
C ILE A 163 -19.88 26.97 -58.48
#